data_AF-A0A2V7JC77-F1
#
_entry.id   AF-A0A2V7JC77-F1
#
_cell.length_a   1.000
_cell.length_b   1.000
_cell.length_c   1.000
_cell.angle_alpha   90.00
_cell.angle_beta   90.00
_cell.angle_gamma   90.00
#
_symmetry.space_group_name_H-M   'P 1'
#
loop_
_entity.id
_entity.type
_entity.pdbx_description
1 polymer ?
#
loop_
_entity_poly.entity_id
_entity_poly.type
_entity_poly.pdbx_seq_one_letter_code
_entity_poly.pdbx_strand_id
1 'polypeptide(L)'
;MRWTLPNIITLARISLTPVIALLPFISGYWPKVIAFVVFLIAAFSDLLDGYLARRYGTTSELGILLDPIADKLLLFATLIPIFWITRHPVILARDKVDYAIPWWGSLPLWVALLLVGREVLITMFRFFAKRRGIVIPAAGAGKLKAVVQNVFIGATIAWFAWKDAIAEMHLVGDFRNFWDEFHGWFVAVTLAGAIVLTIYSLLVYLYRYRALLKVGK
;
A
#
# COMPACT_ATOMS: atom_id res chain seq x y z
N MET A 1 -21.36 22.38 -4.34
CA MET A 1 -20.08 21.67 -4.12
C MET A 1 -18.92 22.63 -4.34
N ARG A 2 -18.06 22.88 -3.34
CA ARG A 2 -16.84 23.70 -3.53
C ARG A 2 -15.69 22.78 -3.92
N TRP A 3 -15.24 22.86 -5.17
CA TRP A 3 -14.05 22.15 -5.64
C TRP A 3 -12.81 22.76 -5.01
N THR A 4 -12.08 21.99 -4.21
CA THR A 4 -10.80 22.39 -3.64
C THR A 4 -9.68 21.61 -4.31
N LEU A 5 -8.48 22.19 -4.39
CA LEU A 5 -7.31 21.53 -4.96
C LEU A 5 -7.02 20.15 -4.31
N PRO A 6 -7.10 19.99 -2.96
CA PRO A 6 -6.99 18.67 -2.32
C PRO A 6 -7.99 17.65 -2.85
N ASN A 7 -9.28 18.01 -2.99
CA ASN A 7 -10.30 17.06 -3.47
C ASN A 7 -10.03 16.58 -4.90
N ILE A 8 -9.52 17.46 -5.78
CA ILE A 8 -9.18 17.09 -7.16
C ILE A 8 -8.02 16.09 -7.14
N ILE A 9 -7.02 16.30 -6.28
CA ILE A 9 -5.90 15.38 -6.11
C ILE A 9 -6.38 14.01 -5.59
N THR A 10 -7.25 13.98 -4.57
CA THR A 10 -7.83 12.73 -4.06
C THR A 10 -8.63 11.98 -5.14
N LEU A 11 -9.46 12.69 -5.92
CA LEU A 11 -10.24 12.10 -7.01
C LEU A 11 -9.36 11.57 -8.14
N ALA A 12 -8.32 12.31 -8.52
CA ALA A 12 -7.33 11.86 -9.49
C ALA A 12 -6.66 10.58 -9.01
N ARG A 13 -6.27 10.49 -7.73
CA ARG A 13 -5.72 9.27 -7.14
C ARG A 13 -6.68 8.09 -7.24
N ILE A 14 -7.95 8.29 -6.88
CA ILE A 14 -9.00 7.27 -7.02
C ILE A 14 -9.06 6.78 -8.46
N SER A 15 -9.04 7.68 -9.45
CA SER A 15 -9.06 7.28 -10.87
C SER A 15 -7.80 6.55 -11.34
N LEU A 16 -6.65 6.72 -10.68
CA LEU A 16 -5.43 5.98 -10.98
C LEU A 16 -5.44 4.57 -10.38
N THR A 17 -6.26 4.30 -9.36
CA THR A 17 -6.27 2.98 -8.69
C THR A 17 -6.56 1.79 -9.61
N PRO A 18 -7.51 1.84 -10.58
CA PRO A 18 -7.72 0.73 -11.51
C PRO A 18 -6.52 0.52 -12.44
N VAL A 19 -5.85 1.61 -12.83
CA VAL A 19 -4.65 1.55 -13.68
C VAL A 19 -3.53 0.84 -12.92
N ILE A 20 -3.30 1.21 -11.65
CA ILE A 20 -2.31 0.56 -10.77
C ILE A 20 -2.66 -0.92 -10.54
N ALA A 21 -3.94 -1.25 -10.44
CA ALA A 21 -4.39 -2.63 -10.25
C ALA A 21 -4.19 -3.52 -11.48
N LEU A 22 -4.36 -2.97 -12.69
CA LEU A 22 -4.37 -3.75 -13.92
C LEU A 22 -3.01 -3.83 -14.60
N LEU A 23 -2.21 -2.75 -14.57
CA LEU A 23 -0.91 -2.72 -15.24
C LEU A 23 0.05 -3.85 -14.85
N PRO A 24 0.15 -4.28 -13.57
CA PRO A 24 1.02 -5.40 -13.19
C PRO A 24 0.67 -6.73 -13.86
N PHE A 25 -0.58 -6.91 -14.31
CA PHE A 25 -1.03 -8.11 -15.02
C PHE A 25 -0.71 -8.09 -16.52
N ILE A 26 -0.22 -6.98 -17.05
CA ILE A 26 0.18 -6.90 -18.46
C ILE A 26 1.61 -7.44 -18.58
N SER A 27 1.83 -8.32 -19.56
CA SER A 27 3.15 -8.88 -19.88
C SER A 27 4.12 -7.77 -20.29
N GLY A 28 5.37 -7.87 -19.86
CA GLY A 28 6.38 -6.85 -20.14
C GLY A 28 6.88 -6.17 -18.88
N TYR A 29 8.14 -5.76 -18.88
CA TYR A 29 8.68 -4.94 -17.80
C TYR A 29 8.10 -3.51 -17.82
N TRP A 30 7.84 -2.94 -19.00
CA TRP A 30 7.32 -1.56 -19.15
C TRP A 30 6.00 -1.31 -18.43
N PRO A 31 4.95 -2.14 -18.56
CA PRO A 31 3.72 -1.97 -17.79
C PRO A 31 3.95 -1.92 -16.27
N LYS A 32 4.88 -2.71 -15.75
CA LYS A 32 5.22 -2.75 -14.31
C LYS A 32 6.05 -1.52 -13.89
N VAL A 33 6.93 -1.02 -14.76
CA VAL A 33 7.61 0.27 -14.58
C VAL A 33 6.58 1.41 -14.52
N ILE A 34 5.63 1.43 -15.45
CA ILE A 34 4.55 2.43 -15.47
C ILE A 34 3.70 2.30 -14.19
N ALA A 35 3.35 1.07 -13.78
CA ALA A 35 2.61 0.83 -12.55
C ALA A 35 3.36 1.39 -11.33
N PHE A 36 4.69 1.19 -11.26
CA PHE A 36 5.53 1.73 -10.20
C PHE A 36 5.53 3.27 -10.20
N VAL A 37 5.74 3.90 -11.35
CA VAL A 37 5.74 5.37 -11.47
C VAL A 37 4.37 5.96 -11.10
N VAL A 38 3.28 5.38 -11.60
CA VAL A 38 1.91 5.82 -11.29
C VAL A 38 1.61 5.62 -9.80
N PHE A 39 2.06 4.51 -9.20
CA PHE A 39 1.96 4.28 -7.76
C PHE A 39 2.73 5.33 -6.96
N LEU A 40 3.96 5.68 -7.35
CA LEU A 40 4.73 6.74 -6.68
C LEU A 40 3.99 8.07 -6.73
N ILE A 41 3.48 8.47 -7.91
CA ILE A 41 2.68 9.69 -8.06
C ILE A 41 1.46 9.65 -7.13
N ALA A 42 0.73 8.54 -7.10
CA ALA A 42 -0.43 8.36 -6.22
C ALA A 42 -0.05 8.46 -4.73
N ALA A 43 1.01 7.77 -4.30
CA ALA A 43 1.47 7.76 -2.91
C ALA A 43 2.02 9.13 -2.46
N PHE A 44 2.77 9.83 -3.32
CA PHE A 44 3.24 11.19 -3.01
C PHE A 44 2.11 12.22 -3.01
N SER A 45 1.10 12.04 -3.88
CA SER A 45 -0.06 12.93 -3.93
C SER A 45 -0.85 12.97 -2.62
N ASP A 46 -0.85 11.87 -1.84
CA ASP A 46 -1.44 11.76 -0.50
C ASP A 46 -0.72 12.55 0.58
N LEU A 47 0.60 12.67 0.44
CA LEU A 47 1.37 13.50 1.35
C LEU A 47 1.12 14.98 1.04
N LEU A 48 0.98 15.29 -0.26
CA LEU A 48 0.82 16.65 -0.75
C LEU A 48 -0.57 17.22 -0.45
N ASP A 49 -1.65 16.52 -0.75
CA ASP A 49 -3.01 17.03 -0.48
C ASP A 49 -3.27 17.23 1.02
N GLY A 50 -2.80 16.32 1.88
CA GLY A 50 -2.87 16.45 3.33
C GLY A 50 -2.03 17.61 3.84
N TYR A 51 -0.88 17.90 3.22
CA TYR A 51 -0.09 19.09 3.52
C TYR A 51 -0.80 20.39 3.10
N LEU A 52 -1.34 20.43 1.87
CA LEU A 52 -2.06 21.58 1.33
C LEU A 52 -3.32 21.88 2.16
N ALA A 53 -4.10 20.87 2.52
CA ALA A 53 -5.30 21.03 3.35
C ALA A 53 -4.98 21.65 4.73
N ARG A 54 -3.87 21.23 5.36
CA ARG A 54 -3.40 21.81 6.63
C ARG A 54 -2.89 23.25 6.47
N ARG A 55 -2.17 23.53 5.38
CA ARG A 55 -1.57 24.85 5.13
C ARG A 55 -2.61 25.92 4.79
N TYR A 56 -3.63 25.56 4.01
CA TYR A 56 -4.63 26.51 3.52
C TYR A 56 -5.93 26.50 4.36
N GLY A 57 -6.02 25.66 5.40
CA GLY A 57 -7.22 25.55 6.24
C GLY A 57 -8.48 25.08 5.49
N THR A 58 -8.31 24.52 4.29
CA THR A 58 -9.39 24.15 3.36
C THR A 58 -9.77 22.68 3.54
N THR A 59 -10.34 22.34 4.69
CA THR A 59 -10.97 21.03 4.89
C THR A 59 -12.38 21.04 4.32
N SER A 60 -12.67 20.18 3.35
CA SER A 60 -14.02 20.02 2.79
C SER A 60 -14.68 18.73 3.33
N GLU A 61 -16.00 18.73 3.45
CA GLU A 61 -16.76 17.53 3.87
C GLU A 61 -16.56 16.34 2.93
N LEU A 62 -16.46 16.62 1.62
CA LEU A 62 -16.17 15.62 0.60
C LEU A 62 -14.76 15.04 0.75
N GLY A 63 -13.73 15.87 0.98
CA GLY A 63 -12.37 15.40 1.20
C GLY A 63 -12.27 14.48 2.41
N ILE A 64 -12.90 14.86 3.54
CA ILE A 64 -12.94 14.03 4.75
C ILE A 64 -13.55 12.64 4.50
N LEU A 65 -14.49 12.53 3.57
CA LEU A 65 -15.09 11.26 3.17
C LEU A 65 -14.22 10.50 2.14
N LEU A 66 -13.66 11.20 1.17
CA LEU A 66 -12.91 10.62 0.05
C LEU A 66 -11.53 10.13 0.46
N ASP A 67 -10.80 10.84 1.34
CA ASP A 67 -9.42 10.47 1.70
C ASP A 67 -9.37 9.07 2.32
N PRO A 68 -10.23 8.71 3.30
CA PRO A 68 -10.26 7.35 3.79
C PRO A 68 -10.61 6.33 2.70
N ILE A 69 -11.43 6.66 1.69
CA ILE A 69 -11.79 5.72 0.62
C ILE A 69 -10.60 5.52 -0.32
N ALA A 70 -9.98 6.62 -0.76
CA ALA A 70 -8.83 6.63 -1.66
C ALA A 70 -7.67 5.79 -1.11
N ASP A 71 -7.37 5.92 0.18
CA ASP A 71 -6.32 5.13 0.85
C ASP A 71 -6.54 3.62 0.72
N LYS A 72 -7.78 3.16 0.95
CA LYS A 72 -8.08 1.71 0.96
C LYS A 72 -8.14 1.21 -0.46
N LEU A 73 -8.70 1.98 -1.39
CA LEU A 73 -8.67 1.64 -2.80
C LEU A 73 -7.24 1.48 -3.31
N LEU A 74 -6.33 2.40 -2.98
CA LEU A 74 -4.92 2.29 -3.35
C LEU A 74 -4.26 1.06 -2.72
N LEU A 75 -4.56 0.77 -1.46
CA LEU A 75 -4.07 -0.43 -0.77
C LEU A 75 -4.56 -1.72 -1.45
N PHE A 76 -5.84 -1.83 -1.76
CA PHE A 76 -6.41 -2.98 -2.45
C PHE A 76 -5.87 -3.12 -3.87
N ALA A 77 -5.82 -2.01 -4.60
CA ALA A 77 -5.30 -1.94 -5.97
C ALA A 77 -3.84 -2.35 -6.09
N THR A 78 -3.08 -2.38 -4.99
CA THR A 78 -1.67 -2.76 -4.99
C THR A 78 -1.44 -4.13 -4.36
N LEU A 79 -2.02 -4.39 -3.18
CA LEU A 79 -1.85 -5.67 -2.50
C LEU A 79 -2.50 -6.85 -3.22
N ILE A 80 -3.64 -6.66 -3.90
CA ILE A 80 -4.30 -7.75 -4.62
C ILE A 80 -3.43 -8.23 -5.79
N PRO A 81 -2.93 -7.35 -6.69
CA PRO A 81 -1.99 -7.79 -7.73
C PRO A 81 -0.73 -8.43 -7.16
N ILE A 82 -0.14 -7.87 -6.10
CA ILE A 82 1.05 -8.45 -5.45
C ILE A 82 0.75 -9.87 -4.94
N PHE A 83 -0.35 -10.05 -4.21
CA PHE A 83 -0.77 -11.35 -3.69
C PHE A 83 -0.98 -12.35 -4.82
N TRP A 84 -1.64 -11.93 -5.90
CA TRP A 84 -1.97 -12.80 -7.01
C TRP A 84 -0.75 -13.19 -7.85
N ILE A 85 0.06 -12.20 -8.27
CA ILE A 85 1.25 -12.40 -9.13
C ILE A 85 2.28 -13.29 -8.44
N THR A 86 2.52 -13.09 -7.14
CA THR A 86 3.49 -13.90 -6.39
C THR A 86 3.03 -15.34 -6.18
N ARG A 87 1.73 -15.63 -6.33
CA ARG A 87 1.15 -16.97 -6.14
C ARG A 87 0.86 -17.70 -7.45
N HIS A 88 0.47 -16.98 -8.49
CA HIS A 88 0.05 -17.52 -9.78
C HIS A 88 0.81 -16.86 -10.94
N PRO A 89 2.15 -17.04 -11.02
CA PRO A 89 2.97 -16.46 -12.08
C PRO A 89 2.59 -17.00 -13.48
N VAL A 90 2.04 -18.22 -13.55
CA VAL A 90 1.63 -18.92 -14.79
C VAL A 90 0.60 -18.14 -15.60
N ILE A 91 -0.24 -17.31 -14.96
CA ILE A 91 -1.28 -16.54 -15.66
C ILE A 91 -0.69 -15.48 -16.61
N LEU A 92 0.56 -15.06 -16.38
CA LEU A 92 1.28 -14.15 -17.28
C LEU A 92 1.98 -14.87 -18.43
N ALA A 93 1.72 -16.17 -18.63
CA ALA A 93 2.40 -17.05 -19.59
C ALA A 93 3.95 -17.00 -19.44
N ARG A 94 4.41 -16.79 -18.20
CA ARG A 94 5.83 -16.65 -17.84
C ARG A 94 6.27 -17.74 -16.86
N ASP A 95 6.21 -18.99 -17.30
CA ASP A 95 6.63 -20.15 -16.50
C ASP A 95 8.10 -20.09 -16.04
N LYS A 96 8.89 -19.15 -16.59
CA LYS A 96 10.32 -18.96 -16.29
C LYS A 96 10.63 -17.75 -15.41
N VAL A 97 9.64 -16.92 -15.05
CA VAL A 97 9.89 -15.73 -14.21
C VAL A 97 9.42 -15.99 -12.79
N ASP A 98 10.38 -16.05 -11.87
CA ASP A 98 10.10 -16.19 -10.45
C ASP A 98 9.88 -14.81 -9.81
N TYR A 99 8.63 -14.50 -9.46
CA TYR A 99 8.27 -13.28 -8.73
C TYR A 99 8.26 -13.47 -7.20
N ALA A 100 8.77 -14.60 -6.69
CA ALA A 100 8.84 -14.83 -5.25
C ALA A 100 9.56 -13.68 -4.55
N ILE A 101 9.04 -13.34 -3.37
CA ILE A 101 9.71 -12.45 -2.43
C ILE A 101 10.76 -13.30 -1.70
N PRO A 102 12.06 -12.94 -1.73
CA PRO A 102 13.10 -13.73 -1.08
C PRO A 102 12.77 -14.03 0.39
N TRP A 103 13.03 -15.27 0.82
CA TRP A 103 12.71 -15.83 2.15
C TRP A 103 11.21 -16.04 2.45
N TRP A 104 10.32 -15.37 1.73
CA TRP A 104 8.87 -15.44 1.94
C TRP A 104 8.15 -16.31 0.91
N GLY A 105 8.71 -16.43 -0.30
CA GLY A 105 8.03 -17.07 -1.44
C GLY A 105 6.89 -16.20 -1.95
N SER A 106 5.72 -16.81 -2.16
CA SER A 106 4.49 -16.06 -2.45
C SER A 106 4.08 -15.20 -1.25
N LEU A 107 3.48 -14.02 -1.46
CA LEU A 107 2.94 -13.23 -0.35
C LEU A 107 1.92 -14.08 0.43
N PRO A 108 2.16 -14.40 1.72
CA PRO A 108 1.27 -15.29 2.45
C PRO A 108 -0.11 -14.67 2.64
N LEU A 109 -1.17 -15.47 2.49
CA LEU A 109 -2.55 -15.00 2.61
C LEU A 109 -2.81 -14.32 3.96
N TRP A 110 -2.27 -14.87 5.05
CA TRP A 110 -2.41 -14.27 6.38
C TRP A 110 -1.79 -12.88 6.48
N VAL A 111 -0.70 -12.61 5.74
CA VAL A 111 -0.08 -11.27 5.69
C VAL A 111 -0.98 -10.30 4.95
N ALA A 112 -1.49 -10.68 3.77
CA ALA A 112 -2.42 -9.85 3.01
C ALA A 112 -3.67 -9.50 3.84
N LEU A 113 -4.25 -10.50 4.52
CA LEU A 113 -5.38 -10.32 5.43
C LEU A 113 -5.03 -9.46 6.65
N LEU A 114 -3.83 -9.59 7.20
CA LEU A 114 -3.37 -8.76 8.31
C LEU A 114 -3.26 -7.28 7.89
N LEU A 115 -2.60 -7.00 6.75
CA LEU A 115 -2.39 -5.63 6.27
C LEU A 115 -3.71 -4.92 5.96
N VAL A 116 -4.59 -5.60 5.21
CA VAL A 116 -5.92 -5.10 4.84
C VAL A 116 -6.85 -5.05 6.05
N GLY A 117 -6.97 -6.17 6.76
CA GLY A 117 -7.91 -6.33 7.87
C GLY A 117 -7.66 -5.33 8.98
N ARG A 118 -6.38 -5.04 9.28
CA ARG A 118 -6.03 -3.97 10.23
C ARG A 118 -6.52 -2.61 9.77
N GLU A 119 -6.38 -2.24 8.49
CA GLU A 119 -6.87 -0.95 8.00
C GLU A 119 -8.38 -0.81 8.09
N VAL A 120 -9.12 -1.87 7.72
CA VAL A 120 -10.57 -1.93 7.84
C VAL A 120 -10.99 -1.83 9.31
N LEU A 121 -10.39 -2.64 10.19
CA LEU A 121 -10.69 -2.67 11.63
C LEU A 121 -10.49 -1.31 12.29
N ILE A 122 -9.34 -0.66 12.07
CA ILE A 122 -9.04 0.65 12.67
C ILE A 122 -9.96 1.74 12.10
N THR A 123 -10.36 1.65 10.83
CA THR A 123 -11.31 2.58 10.21
C THR A 123 -12.71 2.43 10.82
N MET A 124 -13.19 1.19 10.94
CA MET A 124 -14.47 0.89 11.61
C MET A 124 -14.47 1.34 13.07
N PHE A 125 -13.39 1.06 13.80
CA PHE A 125 -13.28 1.48 15.19
C PHE A 125 -13.33 3.01 15.34
N ARG A 126 -12.59 3.75 14.50
CA ARG A 126 -12.65 5.21 14.47
C ARG A 126 -14.05 5.73 14.17
N PHE A 127 -14.76 5.07 13.26
CA PHE A 127 -16.15 5.41 12.94
C PHE A 127 -17.09 5.21 14.13
N PHE A 128 -16.99 4.08 14.85
CA PHE A 128 -17.77 3.84 16.06
C PHE A 128 -17.44 4.81 17.19
N ALA A 129 -16.16 5.12 17.41
CA ALA A 129 -15.73 6.09 18.42
C ALA A 129 -16.28 7.50 18.11
N LYS A 130 -16.26 7.91 16.83
CA LYS A 130 -16.82 9.19 16.39
C LYS A 130 -18.32 9.31 16.68
N ARG A 131 -19.10 8.23 16.54
CA ARG A 131 -20.53 8.20 16.91
C ARG A 131 -20.77 8.45 18.40
N ARG A 132 -19.78 8.18 19.25
CA ARG A 132 -19.81 8.43 20.70
C ARG A 132 -19.17 9.78 21.09
N GLY A 133 -18.91 10.66 20.12
CA GLY A 133 -18.28 11.96 20.34
C GLY A 133 -16.77 11.91 20.58
N ILE A 134 -16.13 10.75 20.43
CA ILE A 134 -14.70 10.57 20.73
C ILE A 134 -13.91 10.56 19.43
N VAL A 135 -13.11 11.62 19.23
CA VAL A 135 -12.22 11.73 18.07
C VAL A 135 -10.89 11.06 18.39
N ILE A 136 -10.57 10.01 17.65
CA ILE A 136 -9.31 9.28 17.79
C ILE A 136 -8.30 9.80 16.75
N PRO A 137 -7.26 10.54 17.15
CA PRO A 137 -6.25 11.02 16.22
C PRO A 137 -5.38 9.87 15.71
N ALA A 138 -4.77 10.08 14.53
CA ALA A 138 -3.77 9.15 14.01
C ALA A 138 -2.53 9.13 14.91
N ALA A 139 -2.26 7.99 15.56
CA ALA A 139 -1.08 7.79 16.40
C ALA A 139 0.20 7.63 15.55
N GLY A 140 1.35 8.06 16.07
CA GLY A 140 2.65 8.01 15.35
C GLY A 140 3.01 6.62 14.83
N ALA A 141 2.75 5.56 15.59
CA ALA A 141 2.95 4.17 15.15
C ALA A 141 2.11 3.81 13.91
N GLY A 142 0.91 4.37 13.78
CA GLY A 142 0.07 4.17 12.60
C GLY A 142 0.62 4.87 11.35
N LYS A 143 1.26 6.04 11.52
CA LYS A 143 1.91 6.76 10.40
C LYS A 143 3.15 6.02 9.92
N LEU A 144 4.02 5.59 10.84
CA LEU A 144 5.23 4.85 10.47
C LEU A 144 4.89 3.53 9.76
N LYS A 145 3.88 2.81 10.25
CA LYS A 145 3.32 1.62 9.59
C LYS A 145 2.91 1.91 8.15
N ALA A 146 2.16 2.99 7.92
CA ALA A 146 1.70 3.35 6.57
C ALA A 146 2.87 3.67 5.62
N VAL A 147 3.88 4.40 6.10
CA VAL A 147 5.08 4.71 5.32
C VAL A 147 5.83 3.43 4.93
N VAL A 148 6.13 2.56 5.90
CA VAL A 148 6.87 1.31 5.64
C VAL A 148 6.07 0.39 4.71
N GLN A 149 4.74 0.34 4.86
CA GLN A 149 3.89 -0.43 3.96
C GLN A 149 3.89 0.11 2.54
N ASN A 150 3.84 1.43 2.33
CA ASN A 150 3.92 2.02 0.99
C ASN A 150 5.30 1.80 0.36
N VAL A 151 6.38 1.82 1.16
CA VAL A 151 7.73 1.47 0.70
C VAL A 151 7.78 0.01 0.27
N PHE A 152 7.24 -0.92 1.06
CA PHE A 152 7.14 -2.33 0.68
C PHE A 152 6.38 -2.51 -0.64
N ILE A 153 5.21 -1.88 -0.78
CA ILE A 153 4.38 -1.97 -1.99
C ILE A 153 5.15 -1.47 -3.21
N GLY A 154 5.73 -0.26 -3.12
CA GLY A 154 6.50 0.32 -4.23
C GLY A 154 7.72 -0.54 -4.59
N ALA A 155 8.47 -1.00 -3.59
CA ALA A 155 9.62 -1.88 -3.80
C ALA A 155 9.21 -3.19 -4.49
N THR A 156 8.05 -3.75 -4.15
CA THR A 156 7.54 -5.00 -4.75
C THR A 156 7.10 -4.80 -6.20
N ILE A 157 6.43 -3.69 -6.53
CA ILE A 157 6.07 -3.39 -7.92
C ILE A 157 7.33 -3.20 -8.77
N ALA A 158 8.33 -2.48 -8.25
CA ALA A 158 9.62 -2.34 -8.90
C ALA A 158 10.35 -3.69 -9.04
N TRP A 159 10.22 -4.59 -8.05
CA TRP A 159 10.78 -5.94 -8.11
C TRP A 159 10.20 -6.73 -9.28
N PHE A 160 8.87 -6.67 -9.47
CA PHE A 160 8.25 -7.33 -10.63
C PHE A 160 8.76 -6.78 -11.96
N ALA A 161 8.93 -5.45 -12.06
CA ALA A 161 9.53 -4.84 -13.25
C ALA A 161 10.97 -5.33 -13.49
N TRP A 162 11.77 -5.44 -12.43
CA TRP A 162 13.14 -5.94 -12.51
C TRP A 162 13.21 -7.40 -12.97
N LYS A 163 12.36 -8.29 -12.41
CA LYS A 163 12.33 -9.70 -12.83
C LYS A 163 11.94 -9.86 -14.29
N ASP A 164 11.02 -9.04 -14.78
CA ASP A 164 10.67 -9.00 -16.20
C ASP A 164 11.79 -8.44 -17.08
N ALA A 165 12.50 -7.40 -16.61
CA ALA A 165 13.63 -6.84 -17.36
C ALA A 165 14.76 -7.86 -17.52
N ILE A 166 15.09 -8.62 -16.45
CA ILE A 166 16.06 -9.73 -16.53
C ILE A 166 15.62 -10.74 -17.60
N ALA A 167 14.36 -11.15 -17.58
CA ALA A 167 13.84 -12.18 -18.48
C ALA A 167 13.77 -11.73 -19.95
N GLU A 168 13.38 -10.48 -20.21
CA GLU A 168 13.23 -9.95 -21.58
C GLU A 168 14.56 -9.53 -22.20
N MET A 169 15.38 -8.81 -21.44
CA MET A 169 16.65 -8.28 -21.95
C MET A 169 17.81 -9.26 -21.78
N HIS A 170 17.55 -10.45 -21.23
CA HIS A 170 18.57 -11.46 -20.93
C HIS A 170 19.75 -10.87 -20.14
N LEU A 171 19.43 -10.06 -19.12
CA LEU A 171 20.45 -9.35 -18.34
C LEU A 171 21.35 -10.35 -17.62
N VAL A 172 22.66 -10.21 -17.83
CA VAL A 172 23.71 -11.02 -17.22
C VAL A 172 24.79 -10.13 -16.60
N GLY A 173 25.58 -10.69 -15.68
CA GLY A 173 26.72 -10.02 -15.07
C GLY A 173 26.52 -9.62 -13.61
N ASP A 174 27.58 -9.07 -13.03
CA ASP A 174 27.69 -8.83 -11.58
C ASP A 174 26.68 -7.82 -11.07
N PHE A 175 26.42 -6.75 -11.84
CA PHE A 175 25.41 -5.76 -11.49
C PHE A 175 24.02 -6.37 -11.36
N ARG A 176 23.65 -7.28 -12.29
CA ARG A 176 22.36 -7.97 -12.25
C ARG A 176 22.23 -8.80 -10.98
N ASN A 177 23.28 -9.55 -10.62
CA ASN A 177 23.27 -10.40 -9.42
C ASN A 177 23.20 -9.57 -8.14
N PHE A 178 24.04 -8.53 -8.05
CA PHE A 178 24.04 -7.58 -6.94
C PHE A 178 22.67 -6.94 -6.75
N TRP A 179 22.06 -6.42 -7.83
CA TRP A 179 20.78 -5.75 -7.73
C TRP A 179 19.63 -6.70 -7.40
N ASP A 180 19.61 -7.92 -7.96
CA ASP A 180 18.63 -8.95 -7.62
C ASP A 180 18.68 -9.31 -6.13
N GLU A 181 19.89 -9.46 -5.56
CA GLU A 181 20.08 -9.73 -4.13
C GLU A 181 19.68 -8.53 -3.27
N PHE A 182 20.19 -7.33 -3.57
CA PHE A 182 19.92 -6.11 -2.80
C PHE A 182 18.43 -5.75 -2.80
N HIS A 183 17.81 -5.68 -3.98
CA HIS A 183 16.41 -5.31 -4.12
C HIS A 183 15.51 -6.38 -3.51
N GLY A 184 15.81 -7.66 -3.75
CA GLY A 184 15.11 -8.78 -3.15
C GLY A 184 15.13 -8.75 -1.62
N TRP A 185 16.31 -8.54 -1.02
CA TRP A 185 16.49 -8.33 0.41
C TRP A 185 15.67 -7.13 0.92
N PHE A 186 15.70 -6.01 0.19
CA PHE A 186 14.98 -4.79 0.57
C PHE A 186 13.45 -5.02 0.60
N VAL A 187 12.89 -5.72 -0.38
CA VAL A 187 11.46 -6.09 -0.38
C VAL A 187 11.14 -7.00 0.81
N ALA A 188 11.98 -8.00 1.08
CA ALA A 188 11.75 -8.94 2.17
C ALA A 188 11.79 -8.27 3.56
N VAL A 189 12.76 -7.36 3.78
CA VAL A 189 12.89 -6.59 5.03
C VAL A 189 11.75 -5.60 5.21
N THR A 190 11.36 -4.89 4.15
CA THR A 190 10.25 -3.93 4.22
C THR A 190 8.91 -4.63 4.45
N LEU A 191 8.70 -5.83 3.90
CA LEU A 191 7.55 -6.69 4.24
C LEU A 191 7.54 -7.06 5.72
N ALA A 192 8.67 -7.55 6.25
CA ALA A 192 8.81 -7.89 7.66
C ALA A 192 8.50 -6.67 8.56
N GLY A 193 9.07 -5.51 8.22
CA GLY A 193 8.81 -4.25 8.91
C GLY A 193 7.34 -3.83 8.85
N ALA A 194 6.69 -3.96 7.69
CA ALA A 194 5.27 -3.67 7.53
C ALA A 194 4.41 -4.58 8.42
N ILE A 195 4.70 -5.89 8.49
CA ILE A 195 4.01 -6.85 9.37
C ILE A 195 4.16 -6.44 10.83
N VAL A 196 5.41 -6.25 11.29
CA VAL A 196 5.72 -5.91 12.69
C VAL A 196 5.02 -4.61 13.09
N LEU A 197 5.12 -3.56 12.27
CA LEU A 197 4.47 -2.28 12.54
C LEU A 197 2.94 -2.37 12.45
N THR A 198 2.39 -3.25 11.62
CA THR A 198 0.94 -3.50 11.58
C THR A 198 0.44 -4.08 12.89
N ILE A 199 1.10 -5.12 13.38
CA ILE A 199 0.77 -5.77 14.66
C ILE A 199 0.99 -4.79 15.81
N TYR A 200 2.17 -4.17 15.89
CA TYR A 200 2.49 -3.22 16.95
C TYR A 200 1.50 -2.06 17.00
N SER A 201 1.21 -1.43 15.86
CA SER A 201 0.27 -0.32 15.81
C SER A 201 -1.16 -0.73 16.18
N LEU A 202 -1.58 -1.95 15.83
CA LEU A 202 -2.87 -2.51 16.24
C LEU A 202 -2.92 -2.73 17.75
N LEU A 203 -1.90 -3.35 18.35
CA LEU A 203 -1.81 -3.57 19.79
C LEU A 203 -1.80 -2.27 20.58
N VAL A 204 -0.99 -1.29 20.17
CA VAL A 204 -0.95 0.05 20.79
C VAL A 204 -2.33 0.71 20.72
N TYR A 205 -3.01 0.58 19.60
CA TYR A 205 -4.33 1.16 19.40
C TYR A 205 -5.39 0.52 20.31
N LEU A 206 -5.45 -0.82 20.32
CA LEU A 206 -6.36 -1.58 21.20
C LEU A 206 -6.08 -1.30 22.67
N TYR A 207 -4.81 -1.25 23.07
CA TYR A 207 -4.41 -0.93 24.43
C TYR A 207 -4.83 0.49 24.85
N ARG A 208 -4.54 1.49 24.00
CA ARG A 208 -4.84 2.90 24.27
C ARG A 208 -6.35 3.15 24.38
N TYR A 209 -7.14 2.50 23.54
CA TYR A 209 -8.58 2.72 23.46
C TYR A 209 -9.42 1.59 24.07
N ARG A 210 -8.80 0.72 24.88
CA ARG A 210 -9.48 -0.41 25.57
C ARG A 210 -10.67 0.02 26.43
N ALA A 211 -10.64 1.23 26.98
CA ALA A 211 -11.73 1.77 27.78
C ALA A 211 -13.01 1.96 26.95
N LEU A 212 -12.88 2.28 25.66
CA LEU A 212 -14.03 2.45 24.74
C LEU A 212 -14.70 1.11 24.41
N LEU A 213 -13.92 0.03 24.43
CA LEU A 213 -14.41 -1.35 24.24
C LEU A 213 -15.18 -1.88 25.44
N LYS A 214 -14.98 -1.31 26.64
CA LYS A 214 -15.61 -1.78 27.89
C LYS A 214 -17.00 -1.18 28.15
N VAL A 215 -17.48 -0.26 27.32
CA VAL A 215 -18.81 0.35 27.51
C VAL A 215 -19.87 -0.52 26.84
N GLY A 216 -20.27 -1.53 27.61
CA GLY A 216 -21.34 -2.50 27.40
C GLY A 216 -21.78 -3.07 28.76
N LYS A 217 -22.03 -2.19 29.72
CA LYS A 217 -22.86 -2.41 30.91
C LYS A 217 -23.73 -1.18 31.07
#